data_AF-A0A5E4BPY9-F1
#
_entry.id   AF-A0A5E4BPY9-F1
#
_cell.length_a   1.000
_cell.length_b   1.000
_cell.length_c   1.000
_cell.angle_alpha   90.00
_cell.angle_beta   90.00
_cell.angle_gamma   90.00
#
_symmetry.space_group_name_H-M   'P 1'
#
loop_
_entity.id
_entity.type
_entity.pdbx_description
1 polymer ?
#
loop_
_entity_poly.entity_id
_entity_poly.type
_entity_poly.pdbx_seq_one_letter_code
_entity_poly.pdbx_strand_id
1 'polypeptide(L)' 'LRDNRIELVRASWHELSISVSDVSLSDEGQYTCSLFTMPVKTSKAYLTVL' A
#
# COMPACT_ATOMS: atom_id res chain seq x y z
N LEU A 1 -3.24 -4.94 7.98
CA LEU A 1 -3.73 -5.97 7.05
C LEU A 1 -4.99 -6.59 7.61
N ARG A 2 -6.09 -5.82 7.65
CA ARG A 2 -7.41 -6.27 8.15
C ARG A 2 -8.46 -6.30 7.04
N ASP A 3 -8.05 -5.89 5.84
CA ASP A 3 -8.79 -6.03 4.59
C ASP A 3 -8.28 -7.31 3.91
N ASN A 4 -9.19 -8.26 3.68
CA ASN A 4 -8.88 -9.56 3.09
C ASN A 4 -8.47 -9.47 1.61
N ARG A 5 -8.68 -8.31 0.98
CA ARG A 5 -8.29 -8.06 -0.41
C ARG A 5 -6.81 -7.69 -0.57
N ILE A 6 -6.13 -7.33 0.52
CA ILE A 6 -4.74 -6.85 0.49
C ILE A 6 -3.79 -7.99 0.83
N GLU A 7 -2.93 -8.33 -0.12
CA GLU A 7 -1.90 -9.35 0.03
C GLU A 7 -0.50 -8.73 0.01
N LEU A 8 0.40 -9.23 0.87
CA LEU A 8 1.82 -8.89 0.82
C LEU A 8 2.50 -9.71 -0.27
N VAL A 9 2.88 -9.06 -1.38
CA VAL A 9 3.59 -9.71 -2.49
C VAL A 9 5.09 -9.78 -2.19
N ARG A 10 5.68 -8.71 -1.64
CA ARG A 10 7.11 -8.66 -1.33
C ARG A 10 7.40 -7.76 -0.15
N ALA A 11 8.28 -8.22 0.73
CA ALA A 11 8.91 -7.41 1.77
C ALA A 11 10.43 -7.62 1.73
N SER A 12 11.16 -6.53 1.55
CA SER A 12 12.62 -6.50 1.67
C SER A 12 13.05 -5.18 2.30
N TRP A 13 14.35 -5.02 2.51
CA TRP A 13 14.91 -3.77 3.03
C TRP A 13 14.69 -2.56 2.12
N HIS A 14 14.40 -2.76 0.83
CA HIS A 14 14.31 -1.67 -0.16
C HIS A 14 12.98 -1.65 -0.94
N GLU A 15 12.15 -2.68 -0.79
CA GLU A 15 10.94 -2.83 -1.57
C GLU A 15 9.84 -3.44 -0.70
N LEU A 16 8.68 -2.76 -0.68
CA LEU A 16 7.44 -3.25 -0.12
C LEU A 16 6.40 -3.23 -1.26
N SER A 17 5.95 -4.40 -1.67
CA SER A 17 4.98 -4.56 -2.75
C SER A 17 3.75 -5.28 -2.19
N ILE A 18 2.59 -4.66 -2.38
CA ILE A 18 1.29 -5.21 -1.98
C ILE A 18 0.40 -5.35 -3.22
N SER A 19 -0.44 -6.37 -3.22
CA SER A 19 -1.51 -6.53 -4.20
C SER A 19 -2.84 -6.20 -3.52
N VAL A 20 -3.73 -5.55 -4.26
CA VAL A 20 -5.11 -5.30 -3.82
C VAL A 20 -6.05 -5.93 -4.84
N SER A 21 -6.77 -6.96 -4.42
CA SER A 21 -7.79 -7.66 -5.22
C SER A 21 -9.13 -6.93 -5.14
N ASP A 22 -10.04 -7.18 -6.10
CA ASP A 22 -11.41 -6.63 -6.10
C ASP A 22 -11.46 -5.11 -5.85
N VAL A 23 -10.65 -4.37 -6.61
CA VAL A 23 -10.57 -2.90 -6.55
C VAL A 23 -11.90 -2.29 -7.01
N SER A 24 -12.37 -1.30 -6.26
CA SER A 24 -13.63 -0.59 -6.47
C SER A 24 -13.42 0.92 -6.47
N LEU A 25 -14.40 1.70 -6.94
CA LEU A 25 -14.33 3.17 -6.90
C LEU A 25 -14.13 3.75 -5.49
N SER A 26 -14.55 3.04 -4.44
CA SER A 26 -14.32 3.47 -3.05
C SER A 26 -12.88 3.32 -2.58
N ASP A 27 -12.03 2.63 -3.35
CA ASP A 27 -10.60 2.50 -3.08
C ASP A 27 -9.79 3.66 -3.67
N GLU A 28 -10.38 4.54 -4.49
CA GLU A 28 -9.68 5.73 -5.01
C GLU A 28 -9.30 6.70 -3.87
N GLY A 29 -8.07 7.21 -3.89
CA GLY A 29 -7.61 8.20 -2.93
C GLY A 29 -6.12 8.18 -2.63
N GLN A 30 -5.74 8.84 -1.53
CA GLN A 30 -4.34 8.95 -1.12
C GLN A 30 -3.90 7.73 -0.30
N TYR A 31 -2.90 7.01 -0.81
CA TYR A 31 -2.25 5.90 -0.13
C TYR A 31 -0.95 6.37 0.50
N THR A 32 -0.70 5.94 1.73
CA THR A 32 0.55 6.21 2.45
C THR A 32 1.26 4.89 2.74
N CYS A 33 2.48 4.75 2.20
CA CYS A 33 3.39 3.68 2.55
C CYS A 33 4.28 4.13 3.72
N SER A 34 4.33 3.33 4.79
CA SER A 34 5.13 3.61 5.99
C SER A 34 6.13 2.48 6.24
N LEU A 35 7.42 2.81 6.16
CA LEU A 35 8.51 1.91 6.53
C LEU A 35 8.96 2.24 7.95
N PHE A 36 8.76 1.30 8.88
CA PHE A 36 9.05 1.43 10.32
C PHE A 36 10.55 1.35 10.64
N THR A 37 11.36 2.20 10.00
CA THR A 37 12.75 2.47 10.37
C THR A 37 12.81 3.52 11.49
N MET A 38 14.01 3.80 12.02
CA MET A 38 14.24 4.94 12.92
C MET A 38 15.17 5.94 12.23
N PRO A 39 14.66 7.10 11.74
CA PRO A 39 13.28 7.58 11.76
C PRO A 39 12.35 6.83 10.79
N VAL A 40 11.03 6.90 11.02
CA VAL A 40 10.03 6.30 10.12
C VAL A 40 10.10 7.00 8.77
N LYS A 41 10.19 6.21 7.69
CA LYS A 41 10.15 6.74 6.33
C LYS A 41 8.75 6.57 5.76
N THR A 42 8.20 7.62 5.17
CA THR A 42 6.88 7.60 4.54
C THR A 42 6.96 8.02 3.09
N SER A 43 6.10 7.43 2.26
CA SER A 43 5.87 7.82 0.88
C SER A 43 4.37 7.88 0.62
N LYS A 44 3.93 8.82 -0.23
CA LYS A 44 2.51 9.05 -0.54
C LYS A 44 2.30 8.94 -2.04
N ALA A 45 1.22 8.29 -2.44
CA ALA A 45 0.79 8.20 -3.82
C ALA A 45 -0.73 8.37 -3.88
N TYR A 46 -1.25 8.87 -5.01
CA TYR A 46 -2.68 8.89 -5.27
C TYR A 46 -3.02 7.70 -6.16
N LEU A 47 -3.94 6.84 -5.72
CA LEU A 47 -4.47 5.73 -6.50
C LEU A 47 -5.72 6.23 -7.23
N THR A 48 -5.73 6.11 -8.55
CA THR A 48 -6.90 6.40 -9.40
C THR A 48 -7.48 5.08 -9.90
N VAL A 49 -8.80 4.96 -9.87
CA VAL A 49 -9.53 3.78 -10.38
C VAL A 49 -10.29 4.20 -11.63
N LEU A 50 -9.98 3.57 -12.78
CA LEU A 50 -10.55 3.90 -14.10
C LEU A 50 -11.55 2.85 -14.58
#